data_AF-A0A952HA81-F1
#
_entry.id   AF-A0A952HA81-F1
#
_cell.length_a   1.000
_cell.length_b   1.000
_cell.length_c   1.000
_cell.angle_alpha   90.00
_cell.angle_beta   90.00
_cell.angle_gamma   90.00
#
_symmetry.space_group_name_H-M   'P 1'
#
loop_
_entity.id
_entity.type
_entity.pdbx_description
1 polymer ?
#
loop_
_entity_poly.entity_id
_entity_poly.type
_entity_poly.pdbx_seq_one_letter_code
_entity_poly.pdbx_strand_id
1 'polypeptide(L)'
;VARLPDRLSRRIAQFVRQAPELTPAARLGLSTELAREASPYVSPLPPVDAETFLVAVAALRRDRDARGLALEGQRLERLDPVLGALPHGFPDR
;
A
#
# COMPACT_ATOMS: atom_id res chain seq x y z
N VAL A 1 10.24 5.20 5.27
CA VAL A 1 8.94 4.76 5.85
C VAL A 1 9.04 3.29 6.21
N ALA A 2 9.00 2.98 7.50
CA ALA A 2 8.94 1.61 8.02
C ALA A 2 7.59 0.96 7.70
N ARG A 3 7.45 -0.35 7.95
CA ARG A 3 6.16 -1.03 7.81
C ARG A 3 5.18 -0.46 8.84
N LEU A 4 4.16 0.26 8.35
CA LEU A 4 3.09 0.79 9.18
C LEU A 4 2.20 -0.36 9.71
N PRO A 5 1.60 -0.21 10.91
CA PRO A 5 0.56 -1.12 11.37
C PRO A 5 -0.60 -1.15 10.36
N ASP A 6 -1.08 -2.36 10.03
CA ASP A 6 -2.09 -2.54 8.98
C ASP A 6 -3.40 -1.79 9.29
N ARG A 7 -3.80 -1.76 10.56
CA ARG A 7 -4.98 -1.01 11.02
C ARG A 7 -4.83 0.50 10.76
N LEU A 8 -3.68 1.07 11.06
CA LEU A 8 -3.40 2.49 10.81
C LEU A 8 -3.40 2.78 9.31
N SER A 9 -2.75 1.93 8.52
CA SER A 9 -2.74 2.04 7.06
C SER A 9 -4.15 2.04 6.46
N ARG A 10 -5.04 1.16 6.93
CA ARG A 10 -6.44 1.12 6.48
C ARG A 10 -7.21 2.39 6.84
N ARG A 11 -7.02 2.93 8.05
CA ARG A 11 -7.63 4.20 8.49
C ARG A 11 -7.17 5.36 7.63
N ILE A 12 -5.86 5.46 7.33
CA ILE A 12 -5.32 6.48 6.45
C ILE A 12 -5.92 6.37 5.04
N ALA A 13 -5.98 5.16 4.47
CA ALA A 13 -6.58 4.96 3.16
C ALA A 13 -8.07 5.31 3.13
N GLN A 14 -8.81 5.02 4.20
CA GLN A 14 -10.21 5.40 4.35
C GLN A 14 -10.36 6.93 4.43
N PHE A 15 -9.56 7.60 5.25
CA PHE A 15 -9.53 9.05 5.34
C PHE A 15 -9.28 9.70 3.98
N VAL A 16 -8.25 9.27 3.24
CA VAL A 16 -7.93 9.85 1.91
C VAL A 16 -9.08 9.68 0.92
N ARG A 17 -9.83 8.56 0.97
CA ARG A 17 -11.00 8.36 0.11
C ARG A 17 -12.17 9.27 0.50
N GLN A 18 -12.41 9.45 1.79
CA GLN A 18 -13.54 10.23 2.29
C GLN A 18 -13.26 11.73 2.39
N ALA A 19 -12.00 12.14 2.39
CA ALA A 19 -11.58 13.52 2.59
C ALA A 19 -12.40 14.53 1.75
N PRO A 20 -12.68 14.31 0.45
CA PRO A 20 -13.49 15.24 -0.35
C PRO A 20 -14.91 15.50 0.19
N GLU A 21 -15.51 14.51 0.86
CA GLU A 21 -16.88 14.56 1.41
C GLU A 21 -16.92 15.14 2.83
N LEU A 22 -15.77 15.28 3.49
CA LEU A 22 -15.68 15.81 4.85
C LEU A 22 -15.72 17.34 4.86
N THR A 23 -16.34 17.89 5.90
CA THR A 23 -16.21 19.31 6.22
C THR A 23 -14.75 19.68 6.51
N PRO A 24 -14.32 20.93 6.27
CA PRO A 24 -12.93 21.34 6.49
C PRO A 24 -12.44 21.09 7.93
N ALA A 25 -13.29 21.35 8.93
CA ALA A 25 -12.95 21.14 10.34
C ALA A 25 -12.75 19.66 10.68
N ALA A 26 -13.65 18.78 10.20
CA ALA A 26 -13.51 17.34 10.41
C ALA A 26 -12.26 16.79 9.71
N ARG A 27 -11.96 17.29 8.51
CA ARG A 27 -10.79 16.91 7.73
C ARG A 27 -9.48 17.24 8.46
N LEU A 28 -9.38 18.47 8.97
CA LEU A 28 -8.21 18.93 9.73
C LEU A 28 -8.00 18.13 11.03
N GLY A 29 -9.09 17.85 11.77
CA GLY A 29 -9.02 17.07 13.01
C GLY A 29 -8.53 15.64 12.77
N LEU A 30 -9.15 14.94 11.82
CA LEU A 30 -8.82 13.56 11.49
C LEU A 30 -7.42 13.43 10.87
N SER A 31 -7.04 14.35 9.97
CA SER A 31 -5.70 14.32 9.37
C SER A 31 -4.61 14.51 10.43
N THR A 32 -4.81 15.43 11.37
CA THR A 32 -3.85 15.69 12.45
C THR A 32 -3.69 14.49 13.37
N GLU A 33 -4.79 13.83 13.75
CA GLU A 33 -4.75 12.62 14.58
C GLU A 33 -3.98 11.49 13.89
N LEU A 34 -4.35 11.17 12.65
CA LEU A 34 -3.73 10.10 11.88
C LEU A 34 -2.26 10.41 11.57
N ALA A 35 -1.91 11.67 11.29
CA ALA A 35 -0.53 12.08 11.03
C ALA A 35 0.34 11.90 12.28
N ARG A 36 -0.19 12.23 13.46
CA ARG A 36 0.50 12.00 14.74
C ARG A 36 0.79 10.52 14.95
N GLU A 37 -0.21 9.65 14.73
CA GLU A 37 -0.04 8.20 14.84
C GLU A 37 0.96 7.63 13.81
N ALA A 38 1.01 8.20 12.60
CA ALA A 38 1.89 7.73 11.52
C ALA A 38 3.32 8.27 11.62
N SER A 39 3.53 9.41 12.29
CA SER A 39 4.85 10.06 12.39
C SER A 39 5.99 9.17 12.90
N PRO A 40 5.82 8.23 13.86
CA PRO A 40 6.92 7.38 14.33
C PRO A 40 7.40 6.37 13.28
N TYR A 41 6.60 6.10 12.24
CA TYR A 41 6.91 5.14 11.18
C TYR A 41 7.50 5.80 9.93
N VAL A 42 7.62 7.13 9.92
CA VAL A 42 8.13 7.90 8.79
C VAL A 42 9.36 8.70 9.22
N SER A 43 10.48 8.44 8.55
CA SER A 43 11.72 9.19 8.73
C SER A 43 12.40 9.43 7.38
N PRO A 44 12.90 10.65 7.12
CA PRO A 44 12.66 11.86 7.91
C PRO A 44 11.19 12.32 7.80
N LEU A 45 10.69 13.08 8.79
CA LEU A 45 9.35 13.65 8.72
C LEU A 45 9.38 14.89 7.80
N PRO A 46 8.60 14.91 6.70
CA PRO A 46 8.61 16.03 5.77
C PRO A 46 7.92 17.27 6.38
N PRO A 47 8.36 18.50 6.04
CA PRO A 47 7.77 19.74 6.55
C PRO A 47 6.52 20.13 5.74
N VAL A 48 5.50 19.28 5.78
CA VAL A 48 4.22 19.49 5.07
C VAL A 48 3.05 19.38 6.06
N ASP A 49 1.88 19.83 5.65
CA ASP A 49 0.67 19.67 6.45
C ASP A 49 0.26 18.19 6.61
N ALA A 50 -0.58 17.93 7.60
CA ALA A 50 -0.99 16.57 7.96
C ALA A 50 -1.73 15.84 6.84
N GLU A 51 -2.54 16.54 6.05
CA GLU A 51 -3.31 15.91 4.97
C GLU A 51 -2.41 15.51 3.81
N THR A 52 -1.55 16.43 3.34
CA THR A 52 -0.54 16.15 2.31
C THR A 52 0.39 15.01 2.73
N PHE A 53 0.83 15.00 4.00
CA PHE A 53 1.62 13.91 4.57
C PHE A 53 0.91 12.55 4.45
N LEU A 54 -0.36 12.48 4.82
CA LEU A 54 -1.14 11.23 4.77
C LEU A 54 -1.39 10.74 3.34
N VAL A 55 -1.62 11.67 2.39
CA VAL A 55 -1.74 11.33 0.97
C VAL A 55 -0.45 10.69 0.46
N ALA A 56 0.71 11.26 0.80
CA ALA A 56 2.01 10.71 0.43
C ALA A 56 2.23 9.31 1.04
N VAL A 57 1.89 9.12 2.32
CA VAL A 57 1.96 7.81 2.99
C VAL A 57 1.07 6.78 2.29
N ALA A 58 -0.16 7.15 1.93
CA ALA A 58 -1.09 6.28 1.23
C ALA A 58 -0.60 5.89 -0.19
N ALA A 59 0.02 6.83 -0.90
CA ALA A 59 0.64 6.58 -2.22
C ALA A 59 1.80 5.56 -2.09
N LEU A 60 2.73 5.80 -1.16
CA LEU A 60 3.85 4.89 -0.92
C LEU A 60 3.42 3.48 -0.47
N ARG A 61 2.27 3.36 0.19
CA ARG A 61 1.68 2.06 0.55
C ARG A 61 1.18 1.33 -0.70
N ARG A 62 0.47 2.02 -1.59
CA ARG A 62 -0.02 1.46 -2.86
C ARG A 62 1.11 1.01 -3.76
N ASP A 63 2.18 1.81 -3.87
CA ASP A 63 3.36 1.43 -4.65
C ASP A 63 4.00 0.14 -4.14
N ARG A 64 4.04 -0.07 -2.81
CA ARG A 64 4.55 -1.32 -2.25
C ARG A 64 3.67 -2.52 -2.57
N ASP A 65 2.35 -2.35 -2.51
CA ASP A 65 1.42 -3.42 -2.91
C ASP A 65 1.59 -3.76 -4.39
N ALA A 66 1.65 -2.75 -5.25
CA ALA A 66 1.84 -2.93 -6.68
C ALA A 66 3.15 -3.67 -7.00
N ARG A 67 4.26 -3.29 -6.35
CA ARG A 67 5.54 -4.01 -6.48
C ARG A 67 5.45 -5.45 -5.99
N GLY A 68 4.76 -5.71 -4.87
CA GLY A 68 4.57 -7.06 -4.35
C GLY A 68 3.80 -7.95 -5.33
N LEU A 69 2.69 -7.44 -5.87
CA LEU A 69 1.90 -8.15 -6.88
C LEU A 69 2.69 -8.39 -8.17
N ALA A 70 3.49 -7.41 -8.61
CA ALA A 70 4.33 -7.55 -9.80
C ALA A 70 5.40 -8.64 -9.62
N LEU A 71 6.04 -8.71 -8.44
CA LEU A 71 7.01 -9.77 -8.14
C LEU A 71 6.36 -11.16 -8.11
N GLU A 72 5.15 -11.27 -7.58
CA GLU A 72 4.39 -12.53 -7.60
C GLU A 72 4.00 -12.92 -9.04
N GLY A 73 3.55 -11.98 -9.86
CA GLY A 73 3.29 -12.20 -11.28
C GLY A 73 4.51 -12.72 -12.02
N GLN A 74 5.68 -12.09 -11.84
CA GLN A 74 6.94 -12.55 -12.43
C GLN A 74 7.34 -13.97 -11.97
N ARG A 75 7.01 -14.34 -10.73
CA ARG A 75 7.25 -15.69 -10.22
C ARG A 75 6.34 -16.70 -10.91
N LEU A 76 5.06 -16.38 -11.09
CA LEU A 76 4.10 -17.23 -11.81
C LEU A 76 4.50 -17.40 -13.28
N GLU A 77 4.87 -16.32 -13.98
CA GLU A 77 5.35 -16.35 -15.37
C GLU A 77 6.57 -17.27 -15.55
N ARG A 78 7.47 -17.30 -14.57
CA ARG A 78 8.65 -18.20 -14.61
C ARG A 78 8.27 -19.67 -14.44
N LEU A 79 7.19 -19.96 -13.71
CA LEU A 79 6.73 -21.33 -13.46
C LEU A 79 5.88 -21.88 -14.59
N ASP A 80 5.21 -21.01 -15.35
CA ASP A 80 4.29 -21.37 -16.44
C ASP A 80 4.87 -22.40 -17.44
N PRO A 81 6.12 -22.27 -17.94
CA PRO A 81 6.71 -23.24 -18.86
C PRO A 81 6.92 -24.63 -18.24
N VAL A 82 7.13 -24.70 -16.93
CA VAL A 82 7.33 -25.96 -16.19
C VAL A 82 6.00 -26.65 -15.94
N LEU A 83 4.91 -25.89 -15.75
CA LEU A 83 3.57 -26.43 -15.56
C LEU A 83 2.91 -26.87 -16.86
N GLY A 84 3.28 -26.25 -18.00
CA GLY A 84 2.75 -26.58 -19.32
C GLY A 84 3.49 -27.70 -20.07
N ALA A 85 4.66 -28.11 -19.61
CA ALA A 85 5.42 -29.20 -20.23
C ALA A 85 4.95 -30.57 -19.70
N LEU A 86 4.70 -31.54 -20.60
CA LEU A 86 4.62 -32.94 -20.18
C LEU A 86 5.99 -33.35 -19.62
N PRO A 87 6.06 -33.94 -18.42
CA PRO A 87 7.30 -34.52 -17.91
C PRO A 87 7.92 -35.46 -18.95
N HIS A 88 9.24 -35.44 -19.12
CA HIS A 88 9.91 -36.36 -20.05
C HIS A 88 9.52 -37.82 -19.73
N GLY A 89 8.83 -38.48 -20.66
CA GLY A 89 8.34 -39.86 -20.51
C GLY A 89 6.87 -40.00 -20.06
N PHE A 90 6.09 -38.92 -20.03
CA PHE A 90 4.66 -39.01 -19.73
C PHE A 90 3.90 -39.70 -20.88
N PRO A 91 3.10 -40.75 -20.61
CA PRO A 91 2.44 -41.52 -21.66
C PRO A 91 1.25 -40.75 -22.26
N ASP A 92 1.23 -40.62 -23.58
CA ASP A 92 0.03 -40.23 -24.33
C ASP A 92 -0.99 -41.39 -24.24
N ARG A 93 -2.19 -41.11 -23.71
CA ARG A 93 -3.34 -42.01 -23.76
C ARG A 93 -4.38 -41.48 -24.71
#